data_AF-A0A5C6ZXL6-F1
#
_entry.id   AF-A0A5C6ZXL6-F1
#
_cell.length_a   1.000
_cell.length_b   1.000
_cell.length_c   1.000
_cell.angle_alpha   90.00
_cell.angle_beta   90.00
_cell.angle_gamma   90.00
#
_symmetry.space_group_name_H-M   'P 1'
#
loop_
_entity.id
_entity.type
_entity.pdbx_description
1 polymer ?
#
loop_
_entity_poly.entity_id
_entity_poly.type
_entity_poly.pdbx_seq_one_letter_code
_entity_poly.pdbx_strand_id
1 'polypeptide(L)'
;MELKKAYPNYVQAMNQMKDTTDLTQCKSSSNVLSHGMSYVVYGNKLGDIYIDLNKHEDFVYVSFATFKGLIEKAKTTGDKIYEDLDVSEWKSVIAGVMNKHNANPKHAQLVMDFTRKKVNTPRKNFQSKKSGCILTLIILIIPILTYSKINL
;
A
#
# COMPACT_ATOMS: atom_id res chain seq x y z
N MET A 1 -22.83 22.10 -8.17
CA MET A 1 -22.46 22.02 -6.74
C MET A 1 -21.18 21.21 -6.60
N GLU A 2 -20.21 21.67 -5.82
CA GLU A 2 -18.98 20.90 -5.54
C GLU A 2 -19.30 19.66 -4.71
N LEU A 3 -18.66 18.53 -5.01
CA LEU A 3 -18.91 17.27 -4.29
C LEU A 3 -18.66 17.39 -2.79
N LYS A 4 -17.63 18.13 -2.38
CA LYS A 4 -17.31 18.35 -0.97
C LYS A 4 -18.47 18.97 -0.16
N LYS A 5 -19.30 19.80 -0.80
CA LYS A 5 -20.48 20.41 -0.18
C LYS A 5 -21.70 19.50 -0.21
N ALA A 6 -21.81 18.66 -1.24
CA ALA A 6 -22.90 17.72 -1.43
C ALA A 6 -22.77 16.47 -0.54
N TYR A 7 -21.54 16.08 -0.20
CA TYR A 7 -21.22 14.87 0.56
C TYR A 7 -20.30 15.18 1.76
N PRO A 8 -20.75 16.01 2.73
CA PRO A 8 -19.96 16.36 3.91
C PRO A 8 -19.59 15.14 4.78
N ASN A 9 -20.44 14.12 4.87
CA ASN A 9 -20.14 12.94 5.69
C ASN A 9 -19.00 12.11 5.09
N TYR A 10 -18.92 12.02 3.75
CA TYR A 10 -17.76 11.42 3.07
C TYR A 10 -16.46 12.16 3.44
N VAL A 11 -16.49 13.49 3.45
CA VAL A 11 -15.31 14.31 3.77
C VAL A 11 -14.88 14.07 5.22
N GLN A 12 -15.83 14.00 6.15
CA GLN A 12 -15.55 13.68 7.54
C GLN A 12 -15.00 12.27 7.71
N ALA A 13 -15.57 11.27 7.00
CA ALA A 13 -15.07 9.90 7.01
C ALA A 13 -13.61 9.83 6.52
N MET A 14 -13.30 10.47 5.39
CA MET A 14 -11.93 10.52 4.86
C MET A 14 -10.97 11.19 5.83
N ASN A 15 -11.36 12.31 6.46
CA ASN A 15 -10.52 12.97 7.45
C ASN A 15 -10.25 12.09 8.68
N GLN A 16 -11.24 11.37 9.18
CA GLN A 16 -11.03 10.43 10.30
C GLN A 16 -10.20 9.20 9.91
N MET A 17 -10.11 8.85 8.61
CA MET A 17 -9.23 7.79 8.10
C MET A 17 -7.80 8.27 7.83
N LYS A 18 -7.57 9.60 7.75
CA LYS A 18 -6.24 10.18 7.58
C LYS A 18 -5.35 10.03 8.81
N ASP A 19 -5.93 10.00 10.00
CA ASP A 19 -5.15 9.96 11.25
C ASP A 19 -4.20 8.75 11.34
N THR A 20 -4.43 7.72 10.52
CA THR A 20 -3.61 6.51 10.45
C THR A 20 -2.83 6.36 9.13
N THR A 21 -2.84 7.34 8.21
CA THR A 21 -2.26 7.24 6.86
C THR A 21 -1.61 8.55 6.38
N ASP A 22 -0.80 8.52 5.31
CA ASP A 22 -0.27 9.72 4.63
C ASP A 22 -1.25 10.34 3.62
N LEU A 23 -2.54 10.02 3.76
CA LEU A 23 -3.60 10.33 2.81
C LEU A 23 -3.84 11.84 2.69
N THR A 24 -3.63 12.37 1.50
CA THR A 24 -3.74 13.80 1.21
C THR A 24 -4.82 14.05 0.16
N GLN A 25 -5.60 15.13 0.29
CA GLN A 25 -6.54 15.52 -0.77
C GLN A 25 -5.77 16.10 -1.96
N CYS A 26 -5.90 15.51 -3.15
CA CYS A 26 -5.13 15.89 -4.33
C CYS A 26 -5.96 16.65 -5.38
N LYS A 27 -7.28 16.42 -5.44
CA LYS A 27 -8.16 17.06 -6.42
C LYS A 27 -9.58 17.20 -5.87
N SER A 28 -10.23 18.32 -6.20
CA SER A 28 -11.64 18.56 -5.88
C SER A 28 -12.30 19.27 -7.05
N SER A 29 -13.39 18.72 -7.57
CA SER A 29 -14.24 19.32 -8.59
C SER A 29 -15.71 18.96 -8.38
N SER A 30 -16.58 19.38 -9.31
CA SER A 30 -18.00 18.98 -9.31
C SER A 30 -18.24 17.49 -9.54
N ASN A 31 -17.26 16.78 -10.12
CA ASN A 31 -17.42 15.40 -10.57
C ASN A 31 -16.47 14.42 -9.89
N VAL A 32 -15.39 14.91 -9.27
CA VAL A 32 -14.46 14.04 -8.54
C VAL A 32 -13.90 14.74 -7.30
N LEU A 33 -13.83 14.00 -6.20
CA LEU A 33 -13.08 14.36 -5.00
C LEU A 33 -12.05 13.25 -4.72
N SER A 34 -10.78 13.57 -4.92
CA SER A 34 -9.67 12.61 -4.94
C SER A 34 -8.73 12.80 -3.77
N HIS A 35 -8.34 11.67 -3.16
CA HIS A 35 -7.33 11.59 -2.13
C HIS A 35 -6.24 10.60 -2.54
N GLY A 36 -4.98 10.98 -2.41
CA GLY A 36 -3.83 10.16 -2.75
C GLY A 36 -3.01 9.76 -1.52
N MET A 37 -2.42 8.57 -1.54
CA MET A 37 -1.49 8.09 -0.53
C MET A 37 -0.38 7.23 -1.16
N SER A 38 0.80 7.18 -0.53
CA SER A 38 1.90 6.35 -1.02
C SER A 38 1.66 4.89 -0.69
N TYR A 39 1.75 4.00 -1.68
CA TYR A 39 1.71 2.56 -1.42
C TYR A 39 3.10 2.03 -1.13
N VAL A 40 3.39 1.74 0.14
CA VAL A 40 4.70 1.30 0.62
C VAL A 40 4.66 -0.17 1.05
N VAL A 41 5.61 -0.96 0.56
CA VAL A 41 5.79 -2.37 0.96
C VAL A 41 7.26 -2.59 1.30
N TYR A 42 7.55 -3.14 2.49
CA TYR A 42 8.92 -3.32 3.01
C TYR A 42 9.78 -2.04 2.95
N GLY A 43 9.21 -0.89 3.34
CA GLY A 43 9.91 0.40 3.33
C GLY A 43 10.24 0.95 1.95
N ASN A 44 9.69 0.37 0.87
CA ASN A 44 9.89 0.83 -0.49
C ASN A 44 8.55 1.26 -1.09
N LYS A 45 8.53 2.41 -1.77
CA LYS A 45 7.37 2.85 -2.53
C LYS A 45 7.15 1.94 -3.73
N LEU A 46 6.03 1.24 -3.73
CA LEU A 46 5.56 0.38 -4.81
C LEU A 46 4.78 1.17 -5.86
N GLY A 47 4.01 2.17 -5.41
CA GLY A 47 3.18 3.01 -6.25
C GLY A 47 2.45 4.07 -5.42
N ASP A 48 1.40 4.61 -6.01
CA ASP A 48 0.47 5.57 -5.39
C ASP A 48 -0.94 4.99 -5.46
N ILE A 49 -1.71 5.14 -4.38
CA ILE A 49 -3.13 4.77 -4.35
C ILE A 49 -3.95 6.05 -4.35
N TYR A 50 -4.94 6.12 -5.24
CA TYR A 50 -5.95 7.15 -5.27
C TYR A 50 -7.31 6.60 -4.86
N ILE A 51 -7.97 7.32 -3.96
CA ILE A 51 -9.31 7.09 -3.45
C ILE A 51 -10.18 8.24 -3.94
N ASP A 52 -11.07 7.93 -4.87
CA ASP A 52 -11.90 8.92 -5.54
C ASP A 52 -13.37 8.71 -5.20
N LEU A 53 -14.04 9.76 -4.74
CA LEU A 53 -15.49 9.87 -4.86
C LEU A 53 -15.80 10.45 -6.23
N ASN A 54 -16.38 9.62 -7.10
CA ASN A 54 -16.74 10.00 -8.46
C ASN A 54 -18.23 10.24 -8.55
N LYS A 55 -18.64 11.28 -9.27
CA LYS A 55 -20.03 11.54 -9.62
C LYS A 55 -20.33 11.06 -11.03
N HIS A 56 -21.45 10.39 -11.21
CA HIS A 56 -22.02 10.09 -12.50
C HIS A 56 -23.53 10.35 -12.44
N GLU A 57 -23.98 11.32 -13.24
CA GLU A 57 -25.39 11.74 -13.32
C GLU A 57 -26.01 12.00 -11.93
N ASP A 58 -26.82 11.05 -11.45
CA ASP A 58 -27.60 11.07 -10.22
C ASP A 58 -26.98 10.28 -9.06
N PHE A 59 -25.87 9.57 -9.26
CA PHE A 59 -25.19 8.81 -8.21
C PHE A 59 -23.71 9.16 -8.06
N VAL A 60 -23.15 8.74 -6.92
CA VAL A 60 -21.71 8.70 -6.68
C VAL A 60 -21.24 7.27 -6.44
N TYR A 61 -19.94 7.04 -6.57
CA TYR A 61 -19.29 5.79 -6.19
C TYR A 61 -17.85 6.05 -5.78
N VAL A 62 -17.33 5.20 -4.89
CA VAL A 62 -15.92 5.22 -4.49
C VAL A 62 -15.11 4.34 -5.43
N SER A 63 -13.95 4.79 -5.87
CA SER A 63 -12.99 3.95 -6.57
C SER A 63 -11.61 4.00 -5.94
N PHE A 64 -10.94 2.87 -5.92
CA PHE A 64 -9.53 2.73 -5.56
C PHE A 64 -8.74 2.39 -6.81
N ALA A 65 -7.69 3.17 -7.08
CA ALA A 65 -6.80 2.94 -8.20
C ALA A 65 -5.34 2.98 -7.74
N THR A 66 -4.56 1.98 -8.14
CA THR A 66 -3.13 1.92 -7.87
C THR A 66 -2.36 2.28 -9.13
N PHE A 67 -1.44 3.24 -9.01
CA PHE A 67 -0.58 3.74 -10.07
C PHE A 67 0.88 3.43 -9.81
N LYS A 68 1.63 3.21 -10.88
CA LYS A 68 3.09 3.18 -10.86
C LYS A 68 3.62 4.24 -11.82
N GLY A 69 4.03 5.38 -11.28
CA GLY A 69 4.23 6.58 -12.09
C GLY A 69 2.89 7.03 -12.67
N LEU A 70 2.83 7.25 -13.99
CA LEU A 70 1.61 7.68 -14.67
C LEU A 70 0.72 6.52 -15.16
N ILE A 71 1.12 5.27 -14.90
CA ILE A 71 0.43 4.09 -15.43
C ILE A 71 -0.48 3.50 -14.35
N GLU A 72 -1.78 3.45 -14.63
CA GLU A 72 -2.75 2.70 -13.82
C GLU A 72 -2.43 1.21 -13.90
N LYS A 73 -2.26 0.57 -12.74
CA LYS A 73 -1.97 -0.87 -12.62
C LYS A 73 -3.20 -1.66 -12.22
N ALA A 74 -4.03 -1.10 -11.37
CA ALA A 74 -5.28 -1.70 -10.97
C ALA A 74 -6.30 -0.60 -10.65
N LYS A 75 -7.57 -0.89 -10.90
CA LYS A 75 -8.70 -0.07 -10.46
C LYS A 75 -9.83 -0.97 -10.01
N THR A 76 -10.48 -0.57 -8.92
CA THR A 76 -11.65 -1.21 -8.36
C THR A 76 -12.67 -0.14 -8.04
N THR A 77 -13.91 -0.34 -8.45
CA THR A 77 -15.03 0.57 -8.19
C THR A 77 -16.00 -0.09 -7.21
N GLY A 78 -16.58 0.72 -6.33
CA GLY A 78 -17.66 0.33 -5.43
C GLY A 78 -19.03 0.41 -6.10
N ASP A 79 -20.05 0.22 -5.27
CA ASP A 79 -21.44 0.26 -5.67
C ASP A 79 -21.95 1.71 -5.81
N LYS A 80 -23.11 1.87 -6.47
CA LYS A 80 -23.75 3.18 -6.65
C LYS A 80 -24.37 3.66 -5.35
N ILE A 81 -24.22 4.94 -5.06
CA ILE A 81 -24.73 5.60 -3.86
C ILE A 81 -25.48 6.87 -4.29
N TYR A 82 -26.73 7.01 -3.85
CA TYR A 82 -27.63 8.07 -4.33
C TYR A 82 -27.74 9.24 -3.36
N GLU A 83 -27.25 9.09 -2.13
CA GLU A 83 -27.33 10.10 -1.08
C GLU A 83 -26.05 10.16 -0.24
N ASP A 84 -25.91 11.20 0.58
CA ASP A 84 -24.79 11.27 1.51
C ASP A 84 -25.06 10.34 2.70
N LEU A 85 -24.31 9.24 2.76
CA LEU A 85 -24.41 8.25 3.82
C LEU A 85 -23.91 8.80 5.16
N ASP A 86 -24.22 8.13 6.25
CA ASP A 86 -23.61 8.45 7.53
C ASP A 86 -22.10 8.17 7.53
N VAL A 87 -21.35 8.83 8.41
CA VAL A 87 -19.88 8.74 8.47
C VAL A 87 -19.40 7.29 8.65
N SER A 88 -20.08 6.48 9.47
CA SER A 88 -19.76 5.07 9.69
C SER A 88 -20.02 4.20 8.45
N GLU A 89 -21.08 4.48 7.71
CA GLU A 89 -21.44 3.79 6.48
C GLU A 89 -20.46 4.13 5.36
N TRP A 90 -20.07 5.40 5.22
CA TRP A 90 -19.00 5.81 4.30
C TRP A 90 -17.70 5.07 4.58
N LYS A 91 -17.27 4.99 5.85
CA LYS A 91 -16.09 4.21 6.23
C LYS A 91 -16.22 2.75 5.83
N SER A 92 -17.40 2.16 6.01
CA SER A 92 -17.68 0.77 5.65
C SER A 92 -17.62 0.56 4.12
N VAL A 93 -18.16 1.47 3.32
CA VAL A 93 -18.05 1.46 1.86
C VAL A 93 -16.59 1.56 1.43
N ILE A 94 -15.85 2.54 1.95
CA ILE A 94 -14.45 2.77 1.60
C ILE A 94 -13.61 1.53 1.94
N ALA A 95 -13.79 0.96 3.14
CA ALA A 95 -13.12 -0.28 3.55
C ALA A 95 -13.51 -1.48 2.68
N GLY A 96 -14.78 -1.59 2.28
CA GLY A 96 -15.26 -2.61 1.36
C GLY A 96 -14.57 -2.52 -0.01
N VAL A 97 -14.49 -1.32 -0.59
CA VAL A 97 -13.80 -1.10 -1.87
C VAL A 97 -12.29 -1.34 -1.74
N MET A 98 -11.68 -0.95 -0.63
CA MET A 98 -10.28 -1.24 -0.33
C MET A 98 -10.01 -2.75 -0.29
N ASN A 99 -10.85 -3.51 0.41
CA ASN A 99 -10.72 -4.97 0.49
C ASN A 99 -10.89 -5.63 -0.89
N LYS A 100 -11.89 -5.19 -1.67
CA LYS A 100 -12.06 -5.61 -3.08
C LYS A 100 -10.82 -5.25 -3.92
N HIS A 101 -10.18 -4.10 -3.68
CA HIS A 101 -8.97 -3.69 -4.39
C HIS A 101 -7.75 -4.53 -4.01
N ASN A 102 -7.59 -4.87 -2.73
CA ASN A 102 -6.52 -5.75 -2.27
C ASN A 102 -6.63 -7.16 -2.85
N ALA A 103 -7.86 -7.64 -3.05
CA ALA A 103 -8.15 -8.91 -3.73
C ALA A 103 -8.07 -8.83 -5.27
N ASN A 104 -7.86 -7.64 -5.85
CA ASN A 104 -7.80 -7.46 -7.30
C ASN A 104 -6.55 -8.19 -7.86
N PRO A 105 -6.69 -9.13 -8.82
CA PRO A 105 -5.55 -9.88 -9.36
C PRO A 105 -4.46 -9.00 -9.96
N LYS A 106 -4.83 -7.85 -10.57
CA LYS A 106 -3.84 -6.91 -11.12
C LYS A 106 -3.06 -6.21 -10.02
N HIS A 107 -3.72 -5.89 -8.90
CA HIS A 107 -3.06 -5.33 -7.73
C HIS A 107 -2.13 -6.36 -7.08
N ALA A 108 -2.60 -7.60 -6.91
CA ALA A 108 -1.78 -8.70 -6.42
C ALA A 108 -0.55 -8.93 -7.31
N GLN A 109 -0.71 -8.91 -8.63
CA GLN A 109 0.40 -9.04 -9.58
C GLN A 109 1.45 -7.94 -9.40
N LEU A 110 1.05 -6.69 -9.18
CA LEU A 110 1.97 -5.59 -8.90
C LEU A 110 2.86 -5.87 -7.68
N VAL A 111 2.27 -6.38 -6.60
CA VAL A 111 2.99 -6.73 -5.37
C VAL A 111 3.92 -7.93 -5.61
N MET A 112 3.47 -8.94 -6.35
CA MET A 112 4.28 -10.11 -6.69
C MET A 112 5.48 -9.74 -7.58
N ASP A 113 5.28 -8.90 -8.60
CA ASP A 113 6.35 -8.44 -9.49
C ASP A 113 7.42 -7.66 -8.72
N PHE A 114 6.99 -6.80 -7.79
CA PHE A 114 7.89 -6.08 -6.91
C PHE A 114 8.70 -7.01 -6.02
N THR A 115 8.02 -7.96 -5.37
CA THR A 115 8.66 -8.94 -4.48
C THR A 115 9.66 -9.81 -5.24
N ARG A 116 9.29 -10.32 -6.41
CA ARG A 116 10.18 -11.08 -7.30
C ARG A 116 11.39 -10.25 -7.69
N LYS A 117 11.21 -8.98 -8.07
CA LYS A 117 12.35 -8.10 -8.39
C LYS A 117 13.27 -7.92 -7.20
N LYS A 118 12.76 -7.74 -5.97
CA LYS A 118 13.58 -7.59 -4.77
C LYS A 118 14.35 -8.87 -4.42
N VAL A 119 13.71 -10.03 -4.50
CA VAL A 119 14.34 -11.34 -4.22
C VAL A 119 15.37 -11.71 -5.30
N ASN A 120 15.03 -11.51 -6.57
CA ASN A 120 15.88 -11.89 -7.71
C ASN A 120 16.91 -10.82 -8.09
N THR A 121 16.92 -9.65 -7.44
CA THR A 121 18.05 -8.74 -7.57
C THR A 121 19.21 -9.45 -6.87
N PRO A 122 20.22 -9.97 -7.61
CA PRO A 122 21.41 -10.47 -6.95
C PRO A 122 21.91 -9.32 -6.09
N ARG A 123 22.36 -9.58 -4.86
CA ARG A 123 23.20 -8.61 -4.14
C ARG A 123 24.38 -8.30 -5.06
N LYS A 124 24.25 -7.30 -5.94
CA LYS A 124 25.33 -6.78 -6.76
C LYS A 124 26.29 -6.20 -5.75
N ASN A 125 27.32 -6.99 -5.46
CA ASN A 125 28.61 -6.59 -4.97
C ASN A 125 28.55 -5.45 -3.94
N PHE A 126 28.53 -5.82 -2.66
CA PHE A 126 29.41 -5.14 -1.73
C PHE A 126 30.85 -5.36 -2.24
N GLN A 127 31.23 -4.64 -3.30
CA GLN A 127 32.61 -4.35 -3.57
C GLN A 127 33.03 -3.47 -2.40
N SER A 128 33.62 -4.12 -1.40
CA SER A 128 34.47 -3.44 -0.44
C SER A 128 35.45 -2.59 -1.24
N LYS A 129 35.25 -1.27 -1.26
CA LYS A 129 36.34 -0.36 -1.57
C LYS A 129 37.45 -0.73 -0.61
N LYS A 130 38.58 -1.18 -1.15
CA LYS A 130 39.79 -1.46 -0.39
C LYS A 130 40.07 -0.25 0.52
N SER A 131 39.90 -0.42 1.82
CA SER A 131 40.66 0.31 2.82
C SER A 131 41.43 -0.76 3.58
N GLY A 132 42.75 -0.73 3.43
CA GLY A 132 43.62 -1.72 4.02
C GLY A 132 43.59 -1.63 5.55
N CYS A 133 43.31 -2.76 6.17
CA CYS A 133 44.03 -3.19 7.37
C CYS A 133 44.06 -4.71 7.34
N ILE A 134 45.24 -5.24 7.05
CA ILE A 134 45.62 -6.60 7.39
C ILE A 134 45.62 -6.66 8.91
N LEU A 135 44.87 -7.57 9.51
CA LEU A 135 45.39 -8.43 10.57
C LEU A 135 44.52 -9.70 10.69
N THR A 136 45.11 -10.78 10.20
CA THR A 136 44.99 -12.18 10.65
C THR A 136 44.27 -12.43 11.98
N LEU A 137 43.36 -13.41 12.00
CA LEU A 137 43.72 -14.75 12.47
C LEU A 137 42.69 -15.81 12.06
N ILE A 138 43.20 -16.87 11.42
CA ILE A 138 42.55 -18.18 11.27
C ILE A 138 42.70 -18.90 12.60
N ILE A 139 41.61 -19.38 13.21
CA ILE A 139 41.63 -20.67 13.90
C ILE A 139 40.36 -21.43 13.50
N LEU A 140 40.61 -22.53 12.80
CA LEU A 140 39.68 -23.55 12.42
C LEU A 140 40.09 -24.77 13.24
N ILE A 141 39.28 -25.19 14.23
CA ILE A 141 39.30 -26.56 14.74
C ILE A 141 37.86 -27.08 14.82
N ILE A 142 37.68 -28.19 14.11
CA ILE A 142 36.50 -29.01 13.81
C ILE A 142 36.14 -29.91 15.02
N PRO A 143 34.92 -30.46 15.09
CA PRO A 143 34.28 -30.96 16.31
C PRO A 143 34.52 -32.46 16.55
N ILE A 144 34.47 -32.90 17.81
CA ILE A 144 34.33 -34.32 18.22
C ILE A 144 33.53 -34.31 19.54
N LEU A 145 32.24 -34.62 19.51
CA LEU A 145 31.61 -35.93 19.73
C LEU A 145 31.77 -36.50 21.16
N THR A 146 30.60 -36.77 21.74
CA THR A 146 30.22 -37.96 22.52
C THR A 146 30.41 -38.02 24.05
N TYR A 147 29.23 -38.08 24.69
CA TYR A 147 28.73 -39.14 25.58
C TYR A 147 28.95 -39.08 27.10
N SER A 148 27.85 -39.53 27.75
CA SER A 148 27.73 -40.15 29.08
C SER A 148 27.81 -39.20 30.28
N LYS A 149 27.09 -39.35 31.38
CA LYS A 149 26.01 -40.24 31.87
C LYS A 149 25.64 -39.63 33.26
N ILE A 150 24.36 -39.50 33.60
CA ILE A 150 23.68 -40.20 34.72
C ILE A 150 23.88 -39.62 36.15
N ASN A 151 22.74 -39.38 36.78
CA ASN A 151 22.35 -39.38 38.21
C ASN A 151 23.20 -38.62 39.23
N LEU A 152 22.58 -37.60 39.87
CA LEU A 152 21.78 -37.77 41.09
C LEU A 152 20.82 -36.57 41.25
#